data_AF-A0AAD8HUS0-F1
#
_entry.id   AF-A0AAD8HUS0-F1
#
_cell.length_a   1.000
_cell.length_b   1.000
_cell.length_c   1.000
_cell.angle_alpha   90.00
_cell.angle_beta   90.00
_cell.angle_gamma   90.00
#
_symmetry.space_group_name_H-M   'P 1'
#
loop_
_entity.id
_entity.type
_entity.pdbx_description
1 polymer ?
#
loop_
_entity_poly.entity_id
_entity_poly.type
_entity_poly.pdbx_seq_one_letter_code
_entity_poly.pdbx_strand_id
1 'polypeptide(L)'
;MAGKLIKDRMYKNTLARSIDHPSHQTHSLTLVPYPTYPGGEFSCNACGEDGKTSVCNCNICEFDLHRKCAALPETMKRKDHEHNITLMYSVDQALSTGTEFKCDVCFRDIRGGL
;
A
#
# COMPACT_ATOMS: atom_id res chain seq x y z
N MET A 1 -3.54 22.79 -8.44
CA MET A 1 -3.12 21.93 -9.57
C MET A 1 -2.42 20.65 -9.07
N ALA A 2 -3.05 19.86 -8.18
CA ALA A 2 -2.34 18.78 -7.45
C ALA A 2 -2.48 17.36 -8.03
N GLY A 3 -3.38 17.14 -9.01
CA GLY A 3 -3.71 15.79 -9.51
C GLY A 3 -2.73 15.17 -10.51
N LYS A 4 -1.56 15.78 -10.76
CA LYS A 4 -0.62 15.33 -11.81
C LYS A 4 0.49 14.40 -11.31
N LEU A 5 0.89 14.50 -10.04
CA LEU A 5 2.05 13.78 -9.49
C LEU A 5 1.74 12.32 -9.11
N ILE A 6 0.52 12.02 -8.67
CA ILE A 6 0.08 10.63 -8.36
C ILE A 6 0.07 9.71 -9.59
N LYS A 7 -0.20 10.26 -10.78
CA LYS A 7 -0.17 9.47 -12.03
C LYS A 7 1.26 9.09 -12.40
N ASP A 8 2.23 9.99 -12.21
CA ASP A 8 3.61 9.80 -12.64
C ASP A 8 4.28 8.55 -12.02
N ARG A 9 4.01 8.26 -10.74
CA ARG A 9 4.56 7.07 -10.06
C ARG A 9 3.94 5.76 -10.52
N MET A 10 2.66 5.75 -10.92
CA MET A 10 2.05 4.59 -11.60
C MET A 10 2.54 4.45 -13.06
N TYR A 11 2.74 5.58 -13.74
CA TYR A 11 3.16 5.58 -15.15
C TYR A 11 4.62 5.20 -15.36
N LYS A 12 5.51 5.43 -14.37
CA LYS A 12 6.90 4.94 -14.41
C LYS A 12 7.05 3.41 -14.44
N ASN A 13 6.01 2.65 -14.05
CA ASN A 13 5.96 1.18 -14.17
C ASN A 13 4.91 0.69 -15.19
N THR A 14 4.33 1.54 -16.05
CA THR A 14 3.24 1.13 -16.97
C THR A 14 3.69 0.19 -18.12
N LEU A 15 4.98 -0.12 -18.23
CA LEU A 15 5.51 -1.20 -19.08
C LEU A 15 6.10 -2.37 -18.28
N ALA A 16 6.31 -2.22 -16.97
CA ALA A 16 6.89 -3.24 -16.12
C ALA A 16 5.79 -4.17 -15.58
N ARG A 17 5.98 -5.48 -15.75
CA ARG A 17 5.12 -6.50 -15.13
C ARG A 17 5.40 -6.67 -13.63
N SER A 18 6.40 -5.96 -13.10
CA SER A 18 6.78 -5.96 -11.69
C SER A 18 6.73 -4.55 -11.10
N ILE A 19 6.44 -4.46 -9.79
CA ILE A 19 6.46 -3.23 -9.01
C ILE A 19 7.32 -3.41 -7.77
N ASP A 20 8.11 -2.40 -7.44
CA ASP A 20 8.77 -2.32 -6.15
C ASP A 20 7.84 -1.59 -5.18
N HIS A 21 7.39 -2.28 -4.13
CA HIS A 21 6.34 -1.77 -3.25
C HIS A 21 6.91 -1.41 -1.87
N PRO A 22 6.62 -0.22 -1.31
CA PRO A 22 7.16 0.21 -0.01
C PRO A 22 6.86 -0.74 1.16
N SER A 23 5.79 -1.54 1.07
CA SER A 23 5.45 -2.58 2.06
C SER A 23 6.24 -3.88 1.92
N HIS A 24 7.01 -4.04 0.84
CA HIS A 24 7.74 -5.27 0.51
C HIS A 24 8.98 -4.91 -0.31
N GLN A 25 9.97 -4.29 0.35
CA GLN A 25 11.18 -3.74 -0.29
C GLN A 25 12.25 -4.81 -0.61
N THR A 26 12.07 -6.03 -0.09
CA THR A 26 13.03 -7.14 -0.29
C THR A 26 12.94 -7.73 -1.70
N HIS A 27 11.75 -7.75 -2.29
CA HIS A 27 11.50 -8.34 -3.61
C HIS A 27 10.41 -7.54 -4.36
N SER A 28 10.54 -7.40 -5.67
CA SER A 28 9.49 -6.75 -6.47
C SER A 28 8.28 -7.69 -6.67
N LEU A 29 7.06 -7.16 -6.51
CA LEU A 29 5.82 -7.90 -6.73
C LEU A 29 5.53 -8.00 -8.23
N THR A 30 5.16 -9.18 -8.73
CA THR A 30 4.77 -9.39 -10.13
C THR A 30 3.25 -9.29 -10.30
N LEU A 31 2.78 -8.48 -11.25
CA LEU A 31 1.38 -8.39 -11.64
C LEU A 31 1.01 -9.57 -12.55
N VAL A 32 0.27 -10.54 -11.99
CA VAL A 32 -0.31 -11.67 -12.74
C VAL A 32 -1.82 -11.45 -12.94
N PRO A 33 -2.39 -11.92 -14.08
CA PRO A 33 -3.78 -11.62 -14.43
C PRO A 33 -4.81 -12.31 -13.52
N TYR A 34 -4.46 -13.48 -12.98
CA TYR A 34 -5.28 -14.31 -12.09
C TYR A 34 -4.40 -14.95 -11.00
N PRO A 35 -4.95 -15.30 -9.82
CA PRO A 35 -4.21 -15.98 -8.76
C PRO A 35 -3.83 -17.41 -9.17
N THR A 36 -2.63 -17.85 -8.82
CA THR A 36 -2.12 -19.21 -9.12
C THR A 36 -2.38 -20.23 -8.02
N TYR A 37 -2.95 -19.81 -6.90
CA TYR A 37 -3.27 -20.66 -5.76
C TYR A 37 -4.45 -21.61 -6.05
N PRO A 38 -4.50 -22.80 -5.43
CA PRO A 38 -5.67 -23.67 -5.48
C PRO A 38 -6.94 -22.92 -5.02
N GLY A 39 -8.02 -23.00 -5.80
CA GLY A 39 -9.25 -22.23 -5.58
C GLY A 39 -9.33 -20.94 -6.43
N GLY A 40 -8.21 -20.45 -6.98
CA GLY A 40 -8.21 -19.26 -7.85
C GLY A 40 -8.43 -17.95 -7.08
N GLU A 41 -8.11 -17.94 -5.79
CA GLU A 41 -8.23 -16.78 -4.90
C GLU A 41 -6.98 -16.60 -4.02
N PHE A 42 -6.81 -15.40 -3.48
CA PHE A 42 -5.76 -15.02 -2.53
C PHE A 42 -6.33 -14.05 -1.49
N SER A 43 -5.76 -14.02 -0.29
CA SER A 43 -6.10 -13.02 0.73
C SER A 43 -5.11 -11.85 0.68
N CYS A 44 -5.60 -10.62 0.63
CA CYS A 44 -4.75 -9.45 0.39
C CYS A 44 -4.05 -8.95 1.66
N ASN A 45 -2.72 -8.96 1.70
CA ASN A 45 -1.93 -8.59 2.90
C ASN A 45 -2.14 -7.13 3.37
N ALA A 46 -2.67 -6.23 2.52
CA ALA A 46 -2.94 -4.84 2.89
C ALA A 46 -4.36 -4.57 3.42
N CYS A 47 -5.35 -5.43 3.14
CA CYS A 47 -6.74 -5.18 3.56
C CYS A 47 -7.48 -6.39 4.13
N GLY A 48 -6.85 -7.56 4.22
CA GLY A 48 -7.46 -8.82 4.71
C GLY A 48 -8.38 -9.49 3.69
N GLU A 49 -9.18 -8.71 2.97
CA GLU A 49 -10.18 -9.20 2.00
C GLU A 49 -9.57 -10.05 0.87
N ASP A 50 -10.32 -11.08 0.45
CA ASP A 50 -9.92 -11.97 -0.65
C ASP A 50 -10.02 -11.32 -2.04
N GLY A 51 -9.34 -11.91 -3.02
CA GLY A 51 -9.33 -11.49 -4.41
C GLY A 51 -9.29 -12.65 -5.38
N LYS A 52 -10.06 -12.56 -6.47
CA LYS A 52 -10.13 -13.59 -7.54
C LYS A 52 -9.71 -13.07 -8.92
N THR A 53 -9.07 -11.90 -8.93
CA THR A 53 -8.66 -11.15 -10.12
C THR A 53 -7.16 -10.86 -10.08
N SER A 54 -6.68 -9.95 -10.92
CA SER A 54 -5.25 -9.65 -11.02
C SER A 54 -4.63 -9.21 -9.70
N VAL A 55 -3.50 -9.85 -9.37
CA VAL A 55 -2.79 -9.75 -8.10
C VAL A 55 -1.35 -9.33 -8.34
N CYS A 56 -0.84 -8.47 -7.45
CA CYS A 56 0.58 -8.16 -7.34
C CYS A 56 1.19 -9.13 -6.32
N ASN A 57 1.80 -10.21 -6.81
CA ASN A 57 2.28 -11.35 -6.02
C ASN A 57 3.80 -11.36 -5.90
N CYS A 58 4.32 -11.70 -4.72
CA CYS A 58 5.69 -12.19 -4.53
C CYS A 58 5.65 -13.69 -4.22
N ASN A 59 5.99 -14.53 -5.20
CA ASN A 59 5.99 -15.99 -5.01
C ASN A 59 7.00 -16.47 -3.94
N ILE A 60 8.04 -15.69 -3.66
CA ILE A 60 9.11 -16.02 -2.70
C ILE A 60 8.63 -15.85 -1.25
N CYS A 61 7.74 -14.89 -1.01
CA CYS A 61 7.28 -14.51 0.33
C CYS A 61 5.77 -14.69 0.55
N GLU A 62 5.06 -15.23 -0.45
CA GLU A 62 3.60 -15.36 -0.47
C GLU A 62 2.89 -14.04 -0.06
N PHE A 63 3.40 -12.94 -0.62
CA PHE A 63 2.90 -11.59 -0.37
C PHE A 63 2.07 -11.11 -1.55
N ASP A 64 0.77 -10.95 -1.32
CA ASP A 64 -0.24 -10.66 -2.32
C ASP A 64 -0.99 -9.35 -2.02
N LEU A 65 -1.05 -8.48 -3.03
CA LEU A 65 -1.88 -7.28 -3.01
C LEU A 65 -2.88 -7.29 -4.15
N HIS A 66 -4.13 -6.92 -3.89
CA HIS A 66 -5.01 -6.47 -4.97
C HIS A 66 -4.33 -5.29 -5.70
N ARG A 67 -4.45 -5.22 -7.02
CA ARG A 67 -3.94 -4.09 -7.81
C ARG A 67 -4.41 -2.73 -7.29
N LYS A 68 -5.62 -2.64 -6.71
CA LYS A 68 -6.16 -1.42 -6.06
C LYS A 68 -5.38 -1.04 -4.79
N CYS A 69 -4.95 -2.02 -3.98
CA CYS A 69 -4.27 -1.80 -2.71
C CYS A 69 -2.82 -1.40 -2.94
N ALA A 70 -2.12 -2.06 -3.87
CA ALA A 70 -0.79 -1.67 -4.34
C ALA A 70 -0.74 -0.30 -5.07
N ALA A 71 -1.92 0.28 -5.36
CA ALA A 71 -2.08 1.58 -6.00
C ALA A 71 -2.56 2.69 -5.04
N LEU A 72 -2.77 2.38 -3.75
CA LEU A 72 -3.11 3.39 -2.76
C LEU A 72 -1.91 4.32 -2.53
N PRO A 73 -2.14 5.63 -2.34
CA PRO A 73 -1.06 6.55 -2.01
C PRO A 73 -0.58 6.29 -0.57
N GLU A 74 0.73 6.30 -0.37
CA GLU A 74 1.33 6.18 0.97
C GLU A 74 0.84 7.28 1.91
N THR A 75 0.63 8.50 1.40
CA THR A 75 0.08 9.62 2.17
C THR A 75 -1.27 10.09 1.61
N MET A 76 -2.29 10.16 2.45
CA MET A 76 -3.60 10.71 2.14
C MET A 76 -3.90 11.97 2.98
N LYS A 77 -4.53 12.97 2.35
CA LYS A 77 -5.08 14.15 3.04
C LYS A 77 -6.59 14.22 2.78
N ARG A 78 -7.37 14.35 3.86
CA ARG A 78 -8.82 14.57 3.82
C ARG A 78 -9.13 16.04 3.54
N LYS A 79 -10.35 16.34 3.09
CA LYS A 79 -10.80 17.74 2.85
C LYS A 79 -11.46 18.35 4.08
N ASP A 80 -12.01 17.48 4.91
CA ASP A 80 -12.77 17.71 6.15
C ASP A 80 -11.89 17.69 7.41
N HIS A 81 -10.60 17.34 7.28
CA HIS A 81 -9.65 17.25 8.39
C HIS A 81 -8.22 17.62 7.94
N GLU A 82 -7.45 18.29 8.81
CA GLU A 82 -6.20 18.93 8.43
C GLU A 82 -5.00 17.96 8.31
N HIS A 83 -4.94 16.93 9.15
CA HIS A 83 -3.78 16.04 9.25
C HIS A 83 -3.59 15.15 8.01
N ASN A 84 -2.32 14.88 7.68
CA ASN A 84 -1.95 13.86 6.70
C ASN A 84 -1.87 12.50 7.40
N ILE A 85 -2.43 11.48 6.77
CA ILE A 85 -2.28 10.06 7.15
C ILE A 85 -1.20 9.46 6.26
N THR A 86 -0.15 8.86 6.83
CA THR A 86 0.95 8.23 6.06
C THR A 86 1.14 6.79 6.51
N LEU A 87 1.00 5.82 5.61
CA LEU A 87 1.17 4.40 5.89
C LEU A 87 2.61 4.07 6.34
N MET A 88 2.72 3.38 7.46
CA MET A 88 3.94 2.74 7.96
C MET A 88 3.87 1.24 7.71
N TYR A 89 4.94 0.66 7.18
CA TYR A 89 4.94 -0.75 6.77
C TYR A 89 5.73 -1.68 7.69
N SER A 90 6.45 -1.12 8.67
CA SER A 90 7.30 -1.86 9.59
C SER A 90 7.10 -1.35 11.02
N VAL A 91 6.91 -2.27 11.97
CA VAL A 91 6.77 -1.94 13.40
C VAL A 91 8.01 -1.21 13.92
N ASP A 92 9.20 -1.59 13.45
CA ASP A 92 10.47 -0.92 13.79
C ASP A 92 10.49 0.57 13.36
N GLN A 93 9.89 0.89 12.21
CA GLN A 93 9.72 2.26 11.74
C GLN A 93 8.75 3.04 12.64
N ALA A 94 7.64 2.42 13.07
CA ALA A 94 6.71 3.02 14.01
C ALA A 94 7.39 3.30 15.36
N LEU A 95 8.04 2.30 15.96
CA LEU A 95 8.73 2.42 17.25
C LEU A 95 9.87 3.46 17.22
N SER A 96 10.62 3.53 16.11
CA SER A 96 11.69 4.52 15.91
C SER A 96 11.21 5.97 15.88
N THR A 97 9.92 6.21 15.64
CA THR A 97 9.34 7.58 15.68
C THR A 97 8.87 8.03 17.06
N GLY A 98 8.97 7.18 18.10
CA GLY A 98 8.61 7.57 19.48
C GLY A 98 7.12 7.82 19.67
N THR A 99 6.29 6.83 19.32
CA THR A 99 4.84 6.93 19.07
C THR A 99 4.00 7.61 20.16
N GLU A 100 3.28 8.67 19.77
CA GLU A 100 1.86 8.88 20.10
C GLU A 100 1.11 9.36 18.84
N PHE A 101 0.14 8.57 18.32
CA PHE A 101 -0.64 8.90 17.12
C PHE A 101 -2.12 9.10 17.42
N LYS A 102 -2.65 10.33 17.22
CA LYS A 102 -4.08 10.65 17.43
C LYS A 102 -4.53 11.78 16.49
N CYS A 103 -5.61 11.70 15.73
CA CYS A 103 -6.59 10.63 15.50
C CYS A 103 -7.46 11.02 14.28
N ASP A 104 -8.20 10.06 13.74
CA ASP A 104 -9.33 10.25 12.82
C ASP A 104 -10.50 10.91 13.58
N VAL A 105 -10.61 12.22 13.78
CA VAL A 105 -10.81 13.25 12.74
C VAL A 105 -10.45 14.66 13.26
N CYS A 106 -9.80 14.78 14.42
CA CYS A 106 -9.65 16.11 15.04
C CYS A 106 -8.71 16.19 16.25
N PHE A 107 -8.84 15.33 17.26
CA PHE A 107 -8.37 15.70 18.61
C PHE A 107 -6.90 15.35 18.95
N ARG A 108 -6.05 15.45 17.91
CA ARG A 108 -4.59 15.72 17.78
C ARG A 108 -3.56 15.12 18.77
N ASP A 109 -2.29 14.90 18.39
CA ASP A 109 -1.59 15.28 17.14
C ASP A 109 -1.21 14.08 16.26
N ILE A 110 -1.05 14.30 14.95
CA ILE A 110 -0.49 13.33 14.00
C ILE A 110 0.81 13.89 13.45
N ARG A 111 1.95 13.38 13.93
CA ARG A 111 3.29 13.68 13.42
C ARG A 111 4.13 12.41 13.31
N GLY A 112 4.13 11.78 12.14
CA GLY A 112 5.08 10.70 11.82
C GLY A 112 4.54 9.59 10.92
N GLY A 113 3.31 9.12 11.14
CA GLY A 113 2.73 8.02 10.37
C GLY A 113 1.42 7.47 10.95
N LEU A 114 1.00 6.34 10.38
CA LEU A 114 -0.12 5.48 10.73
C LEU A 114 0.29 4.03 10.41
#